data_AF-S4PFR8-F1
#
_entry.id   AF-S4PFR8-F1
#
_cell.length_a   1.000
_cell.length_b   1.000
_cell.length_c   1.000
_cell.angle_alpha   90.00
_cell.angle_beta   90.00
_cell.angle_gamma   90.00
#
_symmetry.space_group_name_H-M   'P 1'
#
loop_
_entity.id
_entity.type
_entity.pdbx_description
1 polymer ?
#
loop_
_entity_poly.entity_id
_entity_poly.type
_entity_poly.pdbx_seq_one_letter_code
_entity_poly.pdbx_strand_id
1 'polypeptide(L)' 'MSKTLRPYLESGEVLVYIDDVLILSNTIHEGLLILRKVLQTLTDSGLSINLKKCSFLCTKIEYLGRTISQGQVQPSE' A
#
# COMPACT_ATOMS: atom_id res chain seq x y z
N MET A 1 -2.97 7.33 10.13
CA MET A 1 -3.20 6.94 8.72
C MET A 1 -4.56 6.33 8.44
N SER A 2 -5.08 5.41 9.27
CA SER A 2 -6.29 4.65 8.95
C SER A 2 -7.53 5.49 8.61
N LYS A 3 -7.80 6.59 9.34
CA LYS A 3 -8.94 7.50 9.05
C LYS A 3 -8.83 8.20 7.69
N THR A 4 -7.61 8.59 7.32
CA THR A 4 -7.30 9.32 6.08
C THR A 4 -7.46 8.44 4.84
N LEU A 5 -7.14 7.15 4.94
CA LEU A 5 -7.19 6.21 3.83
C LEU A 5 -8.47 5.35 3.80
N ARG A 6 -9.47 5.64 4.65
CA ARG A 6 -10.75 4.92 4.71
C ARG A 6 -11.42 4.68 3.35
N PRO A 7 -11.51 5.68 2.45
CA PRO A 7 -12.15 5.46 1.15
C PRO A 7 -11.49 4.35 0.32
N TYR A 8 -10.16 4.19 0.44
CA TYR A 8 -9.39 3.18 -0.28
C TYR A 8 -9.38 1.81 0.42
N LEU A 9 -9.62 1.79 1.74
CA LEU A 9 -9.83 0.56 2.50
C LEU A 9 -11.17 -0.09 2.12
N GLU A 10 -12.22 0.73 1.95
CA GLU A 10 -13.56 0.25 1.58
C GLU A 10 -13.62 -0.27 0.13
N SER A 11 -12.83 0.31 -0.78
CA SER A 11 -12.71 -0.19 -2.17
C SER A 11 -11.84 -1.45 -2.30
N GLY A 12 -11.07 -1.80 -1.26
CA GLY A 12 -10.13 -2.93 -1.29
C GLY A 12 -8.83 -2.66 -2.08
N GLU A 13 -8.63 -1.44 -2.57
CA GLU A 13 -7.43 -1.04 -3.31
C GLU A 13 -6.20 -0.89 -2.39
N VAL A 14 -6.44 -0.61 -1.11
CA VAL A 14 -5.41 -0.36 -0.11
C VAL A 14 -5.67 -1.16 1.15
N LEU A 15 -4.62 -1.74 1.72
CA LEU A 15 -4.60 -2.31 3.05
C LEU A 15 -3.72 -1.44 3.96
N VAL A 16 -4.20 -1.18 5.18
CA VAL A 16 -3.47 -0.37 6.16
C VAL A 16 -3.34 -1.16 7.45
N TYR A 17 -2.11 -1.29 7.94
CA TYR A 17 -1.82 -1.88 9.25
C TYR A 17 -0.88 -0.96 10.02
N ILE A 18 -1.40 -0.36 11.09
CA ILE A 18 -0.67 0.64 11.90
C ILE A 18 -0.05 1.73 11.03
N ASP A 19 1.24 1.60 10.74
CA ASP A 19 2.07 2.56 10.01
C ASP A 19 2.36 2.16 8.57
N ASP A 20 2.03 0.92 8.17
CA ASP A 20 2.32 0.40 6.85
C ASP A 20 1.08 0.40 5.96
N VAL A 21 1.26 0.89 4.72
CA VAL A 21 0.24 0.96 3.70
C VAL A 21 0.66 0.07 2.53
N LEU A 22 -0.20 -0.89 2.19
CA LEU A 22 -0.02 -1.76 1.05
C LEU A 22 -1.03 -1.38 -0.04
N ILE A 23 -0.55 -1.16 -1.25
CA ILE A 23 -1.38 -0.84 -2.42
C ILE A 23 -1.43 -2.08 -3.30
N LEU A 24 -2.63 -2.56 -3.60
CA LEU A 24 -2.87 -3.72 -4.45
C LEU A 24 -3.40 -3.26 -5.81
N SER A 25 -2.93 -3.88 -6.89
CA SER A 25 -3.40 -3.59 -8.25
C SER A 25 -3.14 -4.79 -9.16
N ASN A 26 -3.95 -4.91 -10.22
CA ASN A 26 -3.77 -5.96 -11.23
C ASN A 26 -2.77 -5.53 -12.32
N THR A 27 -2.60 -4.23 -12.52
CA THR A 27 -1.67 -3.67 -13.50
C THR A 27 -0.82 -2.57 -12.90
N ILE A 28 0.39 -2.38 -13.46
CA ILE A 28 1.30 -1.29 -13.05
C ILE A 28 0.60 0.08 -13.18
N HIS A 29 -0.16 0.28 -14.26
CA HIS A 29 -0.84 1.55 -14.52
C HIS A 29 -1.87 1.88 -13.43
N GLU A 30 -2.71 0.90 -13.08
CA GLU A 30 -3.68 1.01 -11.98
C GLU A 30 -2.97 1.28 -10.65
N GLY A 31 -1.91 0.53 -10.34
CA GLY A 31 -1.12 0.74 -9.13
C GLY A 31 -0.53 2.14 -9.02
N LEU A 32 -0.04 2.72 -10.14
CA LEU A 32 0.47 4.09 -10.17
C LEU A 32 -0.64 5.14 -9.96
N LEU A 33 -1.83 4.90 -10.50
CA LEU A 33 -2.99 5.78 -10.29
C LEU A 33 -3.42 5.78 -8.82
N ILE A 34 -3.52 4.60 -8.19
CA ILE A 34 -3.85 4.47 -6.77
C ILE A 34 -2.75 5.10 -5.91
N LEU A 35 -1.48 4.82 -6.21
CA LEU A 35 -0.33 5.41 -5.52
C LEU A 35 -0.39 6.93 -5.54
N ARG A 36 -0.66 7.54 -6.69
CA ARG A 36 -0.80 9.00 -6.79
C ARG A 36 -1.91 9.54 -5.87
N LYS A 37 -3.08 8.89 -5.85
CA LYS A 37 -4.21 9.29 -5.00
C LYS A 37 -3.87 9.17 -3.52
N VAL A 38 -3.25 8.06 -3.11
CA VAL A 38 -2.81 7.81 -1.73
C VAL A 38 -1.80 8.87 -1.29
N LEU A 39 -0.75 9.13 -2.09
CA LEU A 39 0.27 10.13 -1.78
C LEU A 39 -0.31 11.55 -1.67
N GLN A 40 -1.24 11.91 -2.55
CA GLN A 40 -1.94 13.19 -2.46
C GLN A 40 -2.74 13.29 -1.17
N THR A 41 -3.52 12.25 -0.85
CA THR A 41 -4.37 12.21 0.36
C THR A 41 -3.54 12.29 1.66
N LEU A 42 -2.38 11.65 1.68
CA LEU A 42 -1.43 11.74 2.79
C LEU A 42 -0.85 13.15 2.92
N THR A 43 -0.46 13.76 1.81
CA THR A 43 0.09 15.12 1.75
C THR A 43 -0.92 16.15 2.25
N ASP A 44 -2.17 16.07 1.78
CA ASP A 44 -3.26 16.97 2.17
C ASP A 44 -3.62 16.85 3.65
N SER A 45 -3.34 15.68 4.25
CA SER A 45 -3.54 15.41 5.68
C SER A 45 -2.34 15.79 6.56
N GLY A 46 -1.28 16.37 5.98
CA GLY A 46 -0.06 16.74 6.70
C GLY A 46 0.82 15.55 7.12
N LEU A 47 0.67 14.40 6.45
CA LEU A 47 1.47 13.21 6.71
C LEU A 47 2.61 13.09 5.70
N SER A 48 3.78 12.68 6.20
CA SER A 48 4.97 12.43 5.39
C SER A 48 5.30 10.94 5.37
N ILE A 49 5.78 10.46 4.22
CA ILE A 49 6.25 9.08 4.08
C ILE A 49 7.77 9.02 4.12
N ASN A 50 8.32 7.94 4.67
CA ASN A 50 9.74 7.67 4.61
C ASN A 50 10.06 6.87 3.34
N LEU A 51 10.43 7.56 2.26
CA LEU A 51 10.74 6.95 0.96
C LEU A 51 11.80 5.83 1.05
N LYS A 52 12.74 5.90 2.01
CA LYS A 52 13.77 4.86 2.19
C LYS A 52 13.19 3.53 2.68
N LYS A 53 12.00 3.55 3.28
CA LYS A 53 11.28 2.36 3.76
C LYS A 53 10.18 1.91 2.78
N CYS A 54 9.92 2.66 1.72
CA CYS A 54 8.89 2.32 0.74
C CYS A 54 9.45 1.36 -0.31
N SER A 55 8.62 0.40 -0.72
CA SER A 55 8.88 -0.49 -1.85
C SER A 55 7.81 -0.25 -2.92
N PHE A 56 8.24 -0.09 -4.17
CA PHE A 56 7.36 0.27 -5.29
C PHE A 56 7.45 -0.75 -6.41
N LEU A 57 6.35 -0.97 -7.11
CA LEU A 57 6.27 -1.85 -8.30
C LEU A 57 6.78 -3.27 -8.04
N CYS A 58 6.55 -3.78 -6.84
CA CYS A 58 6.98 -5.11 -6.44
C CYS A 58 5.91 -6.15 -6.81
N THR A 59 6.32 -7.25 -7.44
CA THR A 59 5.47 -8.44 -7.65
C THR A 59 5.48 -9.40 -6.46
N LYS A 60 6.46 -9.22 -5.56
CA LYS A 60 6.66 -9.92 -4.29
C LYS A 60 7.09 -8.92 -3.23
N ILE A 61 6.44 -8.91 -2.07
CA ILE A 61 6.81 -8.06 -0.94
C ILE A 61 6.65 -8.81 0.38
N GLU A 62 7.48 -8.47 1.36
CA GLU A 62 7.30 -8.91 2.74
C GLU A 62 6.49 -7.87 3.50
N TYR A 63 5.43 -8.32 4.17
CA TYR A 63 4.50 -7.49 4.91
C TYR A 63 4.05 -8.24 6.16
N LEU A 64 4.36 -7.71 7.35
CA LEU A 64 3.98 -8.27 8.65
C LEU A 64 4.40 -9.74 8.86
N GLY A 65 5.63 -10.11 8.46
CA GLY A 65 6.11 -11.49 8.55
C GLY A 65 5.38 -12.45 7.60
N ARG A 66 4.83 -11.91 6.51
CA ARG A 66 4.22 -12.66 5.42
C ARG A 66 4.84 -12.24 4.10
N THR A 67 5.08 -13.21 3.23
CA THR A 67 5.38 -12.95 1.83
C THR A 67 4.07 -12.86 1.05
N ILE A 68 3.86 -11.73 0.38
CA ILE A 68 2.74 -11.52 -0.54
C ILE A 68 3.29 -11.55 -1.96
N SER A 69 2.78 -12.46 -2.80
CA SER A 69 3.16 -12.55 -4.22
C SER A 69 2.04 -13.15 -5.05
N GLN A 70 1.74 -12.56 -6.21
CA GLN A 70 0.76 -13.09 -7.17
C GLN A 70 -0.60 -13.46 -6.53
N GLY A 71 -1.09 -12.63 -5.60
CA GLY A 71 -2.36 -12.88 -4.90
C GLY A 71 -2.32 -14.00 -3.86
N GLN A 72 -1.15 -14.57 -3.59
CA GLN A 72 -0.92 -15.56 -2.54
C GLN A 72 -0.25 -14.92 -1.33
N VAL A 73 -0.63 -15.36 -0.14
CA VAL A 73 -0.04 -14.95 1.13
C VAL A 73 0.59 -16.19 1.78
N GLN A 74 1.89 -16.10 2.05
CA GLN A 74 2.67 -17.18 2.67
C GLN A 74 3.35 -16.68 3.94
N PRO A 75 3.62 -17.52 4.96
CA PRO A 75 4.55 -17.17 6.02
C PRO A 75 5.89 -16.72 5.42
N SER A 76 6.49 -15.63 5.93
CA SER A 76 7.89 -15.35 5.62
C SER A 76 8.78 -16.39 6.32
N GLU A 77 9.90 -16.74 5.71
CA GLU A 77 10.96 -17.55 6.35
C GLU A 77 11.61 -16.83 7.53
#